data_AF-A0A1M3FAD7-F1
#
_entry.id   AF-A0A1M3FAD7-F1
#
_cell.length_a   1.000
_cell.length_b   1.000
_cell.length_c   1.000
_cell.angle_alpha   90.00
_cell.angle_beta   90.00
_cell.angle_gamma   90.00
#
_symmetry.space_group_name_H-M   'P 1'
#
loop_
_entity.id
_entity.type
_entity.pdbx_description
1 polymer ?
#
loop_
_entity_poly.entity_id
_entity_poly.type
_entity_poly.pdbx_seq_one_letter_code
_entity_poly.pdbx_strand_id
1 'polypeptide(L)'
;MSEPTLRDVLAAALDQARPDLAPRLQDDPAAYLELVTLARDAHSETGELLRAAVVSARRAGCTWEQVGGVLGMTKQAAQQRYAVPDEPAASPQGSARRATLAPLTAFNEMRVLERAGRYGWHGVAFGPMYFLVEQSDEQWEHHRAYVGTGPLRDGGDWQRIGRWGWWVYYKRPLGIPPLPGLTDVHDLVLP
;
A
#
# COMPACT_ATOMS: atom_id res chain seq x y z
N MET A 1 -28.13 -8.89 -9.10
CA MET A 1 -27.57 -8.68 -7.75
C MET A 1 -26.73 -7.42 -7.83
N SER A 2 -27.04 -6.37 -7.05
CA SER A 2 -26.23 -5.16 -7.04
C SER A 2 -24.85 -5.45 -6.45
N GLU A 3 -23.81 -4.81 -6.98
CA GLU A 3 -22.47 -4.89 -6.40
C GLU A 3 -22.46 -4.31 -4.98
N PRO A 4 -21.72 -4.91 -4.03
CA PRO A 4 -21.64 -4.43 -2.66
C PRO A 4 -21.02 -3.03 -2.63
N THR A 5 -21.61 -2.12 -1.85
CA THR A 5 -21.06 -0.78 -1.67
C THR A 5 -19.84 -0.83 -0.74
N LEU A 6 -19.01 0.22 -0.75
CA LEU A 6 -17.90 0.35 0.20
C LEU A 6 -18.37 0.27 1.67
N ARG A 7 -19.57 0.79 1.96
CA ARG A 7 -20.18 0.69 3.29
C ARG A 7 -20.42 -0.77 3.67
N ASP A 8 -20.96 -1.58 2.75
CA ASP A 8 -21.26 -2.98 3.00
C ASP A 8 -19.98 -3.79 3.23
N VAL A 9 -18.94 -3.52 2.44
CA VAL A 9 -17.63 -4.16 2.61
C VAL A 9 -16.99 -3.80 3.94
N LEU A 10 -17.03 -2.52 4.34
CA LEU A 10 -16.49 -2.09 5.63
C LEU A 10 -17.27 -2.67 6.81
N ALA A 11 -18.60 -2.70 6.74
CA ALA A 11 -19.43 -3.34 7.78
C ALA A 11 -19.06 -4.82 7.95
N ALA A 12 -18.98 -5.56 6.84
CA ALA A 12 -18.58 -6.96 6.87
C ALA A 12 -17.16 -7.18 7.40
N ALA A 13 -16.22 -6.26 7.12
CA ALA A 13 -14.86 -6.33 7.63
C ALA A 13 -14.80 -6.06 9.15
N LEU A 14 -15.59 -5.12 9.66
CA LEU A 14 -15.69 -4.82 11.09
C LEU A 14 -16.32 -5.99 11.85
N ASP A 15 -17.38 -6.59 11.32
CA ASP A 15 -18.01 -7.79 11.89
C ASP A 15 -17.03 -8.97 11.92
N GLN A 16 -16.24 -9.17 10.87
CA GLN A 16 -15.20 -10.20 10.85
C GLN A 16 -14.07 -9.92 11.86
N ALA A 17 -13.71 -8.65 12.07
CA ALA A 17 -12.67 -8.28 13.02
C ALA A 17 -13.11 -8.50 14.47
N ARG A 18 -14.41 -8.32 14.77
CA ARG A 18 -15.00 -8.45 16.12
C ARG A 18 -16.38 -9.12 16.07
N PRO A 19 -16.45 -10.44 15.78
CA PRO A 19 -17.73 -11.13 15.58
C PRO A 19 -18.58 -11.23 16.86
N ASP A 20 -17.96 -11.09 18.03
CA ASP A 20 -18.62 -11.11 19.33
C ASP A 20 -19.26 -9.77 19.72
N LEU A 21 -18.91 -8.69 19.02
CA LEU A 21 -19.25 -7.34 19.46
C LEU A 21 -20.70 -6.97 19.20
N ALA A 22 -21.23 -7.25 18.01
CA ALA A 22 -22.59 -6.87 17.63
C ALA A 22 -23.67 -7.49 18.56
N PRO A 23 -23.61 -8.78 18.95
CA PRO A 23 -24.55 -9.35 19.91
C PRO A 23 -24.50 -8.66 21.28
N ARG A 24 -23.32 -8.22 21.74
CA ARG A 24 -23.13 -7.62 23.06
C ARG A 24 -23.65 -6.19 23.16
N LEU A 25 -23.83 -5.48 22.04
CA LEU A 25 -24.35 -4.11 22.03
C LEU A 25 -25.78 -3.98 22.59
N GLN A 26 -26.53 -5.07 22.68
CA GLN A 26 -27.89 -5.04 23.25
C GLN A 26 -27.88 -4.92 24.78
N ASP A 27 -26.91 -5.56 25.44
CA ASP A 27 -26.96 -5.80 26.89
C ASP A 27 -25.73 -5.26 27.66
N ASP A 28 -24.64 -4.91 26.96
CA ASP A 28 -23.36 -4.50 27.56
C ASP A 28 -22.95 -3.09 27.12
N PRO A 29 -23.13 -2.06 27.98
CA PRO A 29 -22.66 -0.70 27.70
C PRO A 29 -21.15 -0.62 27.39
N ALA A 30 -20.32 -1.52 27.93
CA ALA A 30 -18.88 -1.53 27.63
C ALA A 30 -18.61 -1.93 26.16
N ALA A 31 -19.48 -2.72 25.55
CA ALA A 31 -19.38 -3.07 24.12
C ALA A 31 -19.46 -1.82 23.22
N TYR A 32 -20.17 -0.76 23.62
CA TYR A 32 -20.16 0.50 22.86
C TYR A 32 -18.79 1.19 22.87
N LEU A 33 -18.04 1.11 23.97
CA LEU A 33 -16.68 1.65 24.04
C LEU A 33 -15.70 0.81 23.21
N GLU A 34 -15.91 -0.49 23.14
CA GLU A 34 -15.16 -1.37 22.24
C GLU A 34 -15.46 -1.05 20.76
N LEU A 35 -16.72 -0.75 20.42
CA LEU A 35 -17.10 -0.28 19.09
C LEU A 35 -16.43 1.06 18.73
N VAL A 36 -16.39 2.01 19.66
CA VAL A 36 -15.67 3.29 19.47
C VAL A 36 -14.18 3.04 19.22
N THR A 37 -13.58 2.11 19.94
CA THR A 37 -12.17 1.72 19.76
C THR A 37 -11.94 1.13 18.37
N LEU A 38 -12.77 0.17 17.96
CA LEU A 38 -12.70 -0.45 16.64
C LEU A 38 -12.88 0.58 15.51
N ALA A 39 -13.86 1.47 15.64
CA ALA A 39 -14.12 2.53 14.67
C ALA A 39 -12.96 3.54 14.59
N ARG A 40 -12.35 3.89 15.73
CA ARG A 40 -11.15 4.75 15.79
C ARG A 40 -9.98 4.10 15.04
N ASP A 41 -9.74 2.81 15.28
CA ASP A 41 -8.63 2.09 14.64
C ASP A 41 -8.86 2.02 13.11
N ALA A 42 -10.09 1.72 12.67
CA ALA A 42 -10.47 1.78 11.26
C ALA A 42 -10.34 3.21 10.67
N HIS A 43 -10.69 4.25 11.43
CA HIS A 43 -10.51 5.64 11.01
C HIS A 43 -9.03 6.01 10.84
N SER A 44 -8.17 5.55 11.74
CA SER A 44 -6.72 5.76 11.63
C SER A 44 -6.17 5.14 10.35
N GLU A 45 -6.51 3.89 10.08
CA GLU A 45 -6.05 3.14 8.91
C GLU A 45 -6.54 3.75 7.59
N THR A 46 -7.81 4.14 7.53
CA THR A 46 -8.38 4.83 6.36
C THR A 46 -7.83 6.25 6.21
N GLY A 47 -7.46 6.92 7.31
CA GLY A 47 -6.79 8.21 7.31
C GLY A 47 -5.41 8.15 6.68
N GLU A 48 -4.62 7.13 6.99
CA GLU A 48 -3.32 6.90 6.34
C GLU A 48 -3.47 6.58 4.85
N LEU A 49 -4.47 5.77 4.48
CA LEU A 49 -4.80 5.52 3.08
C LEU A 49 -5.18 6.82 2.34
N LEU A 50 -5.95 7.70 2.97
CA LEU A 50 -6.33 8.98 2.38
C LEU A 50 -5.11 9.89 2.18
N ARG A 51 -4.24 10.01 3.20
CA ARG A 51 -3.01 10.79 3.10
C ARG A 51 -2.12 10.27 1.96
N ALA A 52 -1.98 8.95 1.85
CA ALA A 52 -1.28 8.30 0.76
C ALA A 52 -1.84 8.69 -0.63
N ALA A 53 -3.16 8.62 -0.79
CA ALA A 53 -3.83 9.00 -2.04
C ALA A 53 -3.58 10.47 -2.41
N VAL A 54 -3.63 11.38 -1.42
CA VAL A 54 -3.38 12.81 -1.62
C VAL A 54 -1.94 13.08 -2.08
N VAL A 55 -0.95 12.47 -1.42
CA VAL A 55 0.47 12.62 -1.80
C VAL A 55 0.69 12.18 -3.25
N SER A 56 0.06 11.08 -3.68
CA SER A 56 0.19 10.62 -5.06
C SER A 56 -0.55 11.47 -6.07
N ALA A 57 -1.74 11.99 -5.75
CA ALA A 57 -2.39 12.98 -6.59
C ALA A 57 -1.48 14.20 -6.81
N ARG A 58 -0.80 14.65 -5.75
CA ARG A 58 0.17 15.76 -5.81
C ARG A 58 1.37 15.45 -6.70
N ARG A 59 1.94 14.25 -6.59
CA ARG A 59 3.08 13.83 -7.42
C ARG A 59 2.69 13.54 -8.87
N ALA A 60 1.44 13.17 -9.14
CA ALA A 60 0.87 13.05 -10.48
C ALA A 60 0.52 14.41 -11.12
N GLY A 61 0.82 15.53 -10.45
CA GLY A 61 0.62 16.88 -10.97
C GLY A 61 -0.72 17.53 -10.62
N CYS A 62 -1.62 16.86 -9.87
CA CYS A 62 -2.87 17.48 -9.43
C CYS A 62 -2.58 18.65 -8.48
N THR A 63 -3.28 19.77 -8.64
CA THR A 63 -3.10 20.96 -7.80
C THR A 63 -3.72 20.78 -6.42
N TRP A 64 -3.23 21.52 -5.43
CA TRP A 64 -3.84 21.57 -4.10
C TRP A 64 -5.29 22.06 -4.09
N GLU A 65 -5.68 22.85 -5.11
CA GLU A 65 -7.06 23.28 -5.30
C GLU A 65 -7.95 22.11 -5.73
N GLN A 66 -7.50 21.30 -6.69
CA GLN A 66 -8.22 20.09 -7.11
C GLN A 66 -8.36 19.09 -5.96
N VAL A 67 -7.28 18.86 -5.21
CA VAL A 67 -7.29 17.99 -4.02
C VAL A 67 -8.26 18.53 -2.97
N GLY A 68 -8.20 19.83 -2.65
CA GLY A 68 -9.13 20.45 -1.71
C GLY A 68 -10.59 20.29 -2.14
N GLY A 69 -10.88 20.50 -3.42
CA GLY A 69 -12.21 20.32 -4.00
C GLY A 69 -12.77 18.91 -3.82
N VAL A 70 -11.96 17.87 -4.07
CA VAL A 70 -12.37 16.47 -3.85
C VAL A 70 -12.60 16.17 -2.37
N LEU A 71 -11.79 16.75 -1.48
CA LEU A 71 -11.88 16.54 -0.04
C LEU A 71 -12.93 17.43 0.66
N GLY A 72 -13.65 18.28 -0.09
CA GLY A 72 -14.61 19.22 0.47
C GLY A 72 -13.98 20.28 1.39
N MET A 73 -12.73 20.66 1.14
CA MET A 73 -11.99 21.63 1.95
C MET A 73 -11.25 22.66 1.09
N THR A 74 -10.78 23.73 1.73
CA THR A 74 -10.00 24.77 1.02
C THR A 74 -8.61 24.26 0.63
N LYS A 75 -8.03 24.88 -0.41
CA LYS A 75 -6.64 24.64 -0.83
C LYS A 75 -5.65 24.70 0.35
N GLN A 76 -5.78 25.73 1.19
CA GLN A 76 -4.89 25.95 2.33
C GLN A 76 -5.07 24.87 3.41
N ALA A 77 -6.32 24.46 3.69
CA ALA A 77 -6.59 23.37 4.62
C ALA A 77 -6.00 22.03 4.13
N ALA A 78 -6.10 21.75 2.82
CA ALA A 78 -5.49 20.57 2.22
C ALA A 78 -3.96 20.60 2.31
N GLN A 79 -3.34 21.74 2.00
CA GLN A 79 -1.89 21.92 2.12
C GLN A 79 -1.42 21.72 3.56
N GLN A 80 -2.06 22.36 4.53
CA GLN A 80 -1.69 22.27 5.94
C GLN A 80 -1.78 20.83 6.47
N ARG A 81 -2.78 20.06 6.02
CA ARG A 81 -3.06 18.72 6.54
C ARG A 81 -2.26 17.61 5.86
N TYR A 82 -1.89 17.78 4.59
CA TYR A 82 -1.36 16.69 3.75
C TYR A 82 -0.04 17.01 3.04
N ALA A 83 0.51 18.22 3.15
CA ALA A 83 1.85 18.47 2.66
C ALA A 83 2.85 17.66 3.50
N VAL A 84 3.67 16.84 2.84
CA VAL A 84 4.75 16.07 3.47
C VAL A 84 6.07 16.79 3.19
N PRO A 85 6.95 16.98 4.19
CA PRO A 85 8.31 17.46 3.95
C PRO A 85 9.08 16.49 3.04
N ASP A 86 9.91 17.01 2.13
CA ASP A 86 10.81 16.15 1.35
C ASP A 86 11.82 15.48 2.29
N GLU A 87 11.75 14.14 2.41
CA GLU A 87 12.78 13.37 3.08
C GLU A 87 13.87 12.95 2.08
N PRO A 88 15.16 13.15 2.41
CA PRO A 88 16.25 12.70 1.57
C PRO A 88 16.38 11.17 1.61
N ALA A 89 16.50 10.56 0.42
CA ALA A 89 16.73 9.13 0.27
C ALA A 89 18.09 8.73 0.85
N ALA A 90 18.10 7.88 1.88
CA ALA A 90 19.32 7.32 2.45
C ALA A 90 19.70 6.01 1.75
N SER A 91 20.95 5.92 1.28
CA SER A 91 21.55 4.69 0.72
C SER A 91 22.62 4.14 1.68
N PRO A 92 22.57 2.86 2.08
CA PRO A 92 23.73 2.14 2.60
C PRO A 92 24.27 1.09 1.60
N GLN A 93 25.60 0.97 1.58
CA GLN A 93 26.42 0.16 0.68
C GLN A 93 26.41 -1.34 0.99
N GLY A 94 26.48 -2.20 -0.05
CA GLY A 94 26.86 -3.62 0.07
C GLY A 94 26.27 -4.58 -0.98
N SER A 95 27.13 -5.04 -1.91
CA SER A 95 27.06 -6.23 -2.80
C SER A 95 25.93 -6.45 -3.81
N ALA A 96 24.74 -5.85 -3.66
CA ALA A 96 23.69 -5.86 -4.68
C ALA A 96 23.13 -4.44 -4.81
N ARG A 97 22.86 -3.98 -6.05
CA ARG A 97 22.37 -2.62 -6.27
C ARG A 97 20.99 -2.51 -5.62
N ARG A 98 20.86 -1.62 -4.63
CA ARG A 98 19.59 -1.33 -3.95
C ARG A 98 19.07 0.03 -4.34
N ALA A 99 17.75 0.17 -4.35
CA ALA A 99 17.09 1.44 -4.61
C ALA A 99 15.77 1.52 -3.84
N THR A 100 15.38 2.75 -3.50
CA THR A 100 14.10 3.02 -2.85
C THR A 100 13.11 3.53 -3.88
N LEU A 101 12.13 2.71 -4.25
CA LEU A 101 11.04 3.13 -5.12
C LEU A 101 10.01 3.91 -4.31
N ALA A 102 9.94 5.21 -4.56
CA ALA A 102 8.97 6.14 -4.00
C ALA A 102 8.67 7.25 -5.02
N PRO A 103 7.46 7.85 -5.04
CA PRO A 103 6.26 7.47 -4.27
C PRO A 103 5.65 6.15 -4.72
N LEU A 104 5.23 5.33 -3.77
CA LEU A 104 4.31 4.23 -4.03
C LEU A 104 3.02 4.42 -3.24
N THR A 105 1.92 3.90 -3.75
CA THR A 105 0.60 3.81 -3.12
C THR A 105 0.09 2.40 -3.25
N ALA A 106 -0.92 2.10 -2.45
CA ALA A 106 -1.77 0.94 -2.64
C ALA A 106 -2.30 0.72 -4.07
N PHE A 107 -2.36 1.77 -4.91
CA PHE A 107 -2.93 1.71 -6.26
C PHE A 107 -1.88 1.50 -7.36
N ASN A 108 -0.67 2.06 -7.20
CA ASN A 108 0.38 1.97 -8.22
C ASN A 108 1.50 0.98 -7.85
N GLU A 109 1.68 0.64 -6.57
CA GLU A 109 2.84 -0.14 -6.11
C GLU A 109 2.97 -1.47 -6.84
N MET A 110 1.86 -2.18 -7.07
CA MET A 110 1.92 -3.48 -7.73
C MET A 110 2.28 -3.36 -9.22
N ARG A 111 1.86 -2.29 -9.90
CA ARG A 111 2.28 -2.01 -11.28
C ARG A 111 3.75 -1.63 -11.36
N VAL A 112 4.23 -0.84 -10.40
CA VAL A 112 5.65 -0.46 -10.33
C VAL A 112 6.51 -1.68 -10.03
N LEU A 113 6.11 -2.51 -9.06
CA LEU A 113 6.81 -3.75 -8.72
C LEU A 113 6.78 -4.77 -9.86
N GLU A 114 5.66 -4.90 -10.59
CA GLU A 114 5.60 -5.74 -11.79
C GLU A 114 6.61 -5.29 -12.84
N ARG A 115 6.68 -3.97 -13.14
CA ARG A 115 7.68 -3.43 -14.04
C ARG A 115 9.09 -3.69 -13.53
N ALA A 116 9.34 -3.42 -12.25
CA ALA A 116 10.64 -3.60 -11.61
C ALA A 116 11.10 -5.07 -11.68
N GLY A 117 10.19 -6.00 -11.42
CA GLY A 117 10.41 -7.43 -11.49
C GLY A 117 10.87 -7.89 -12.88
N ARG A 118 10.33 -7.32 -13.97
CA ARG A 118 10.78 -7.63 -15.34
C ARG A 118 12.23 -7.20 -15.62
N TYR A 119 12.74 -6.22 -14.90
CA TYR A 119 14.12 -5.73 -15.00
C TYR A 119 15.02 -6.25 -13.87
N GLY A 120 14.58 -7.31 -13.18
CA GLY A 120 15.38 -7.99 -12.16
C GLY A 120 15.39 -7.33 -10.79
N TRP A 121 14.46 -6.40 -10.52
CA TRP A 121 14.36 -5.76 -9.22
C TRP A 121 13.29 -6.42 -8.37
N HIS A 122 13.67 -6.89 -7.17
CA HIS A 122 12.73 -7.51 -6.25
C HIS A 122 12.62 -6.77 -4.93
N GLY A 123 11.44 -6.80 -4.31
CA GLY A 123 11.23 -6.17 -3.01
C GLY A 123 12.00 -6.92 -1.92
N VAL A 124 12.65 -6.17 -1.02
CA VAL A 124 13.33 -6.73 0.16
C VAL A 124 12.80 -6.13 1.45
N ALA A 125 12.33 -4.89 1.40
CA ALA A 125 11.62 -4.25 2.49
C ALA A 125 10.64 -3.21 1.92
N PHE A 126 9.76 -2.70 2.76
CA PHE A 126 8.89 -1.59 2.44
C PHE A 126 8.57 -0.81 3.70
N GLY A 127 8.12 0.41 3.51
CA GLY A 127 7.53 1.22 4.56
C GLY A 127 6.41 2.06 3.98
N PRO A 128 5.91 3.06 4.72
CA PRO A 128 4.89 3.96 4.22
C PRO A 128 5.33 4.56 2.88
N MET A 129 4.61 4.22 1.81
CA MET A 129 4.77 4.81 0.47
C MET A 129 6.10 4.52 -0.25
N TYR A 130 6.84 3.50 0.16
CA TYR A 130 8.05 3.08 -0.56
C TYR A 130 8.28 1.57 -0.52
N PHE A 131 9.00 1.08 -1.52
CA PHE A 131 9.62 -0.24 -1.51
C PHE A 131 11.13 -0.10 -1.62
N LEU A 132 11.85 -0.77 -0.75
CA LEU A 132 13.27 -1.04 -0.96
C LEU A 132 13.37 -2.24 -1.88
N VAL A 133 14.00 -2.05 -3.04
CA VAL A 133 14.24 -3.09 -4.03
C VAL A 133 15.73 -3.38 -4.15
N GLU A 134 16.04 -4.61 -4.49
CA GLU A 134 17.40 -5.12 -4.73
C GLU A 134 17.45 -5.73 -6.13
N GLN A 135 18.55 -5.47 -6.85
CA GLN A 135 18.78 -5.97 -8.20
C GLN A 135 19.33 -7.40 -8.17
N SER A 136 18.78 -8.24 -9.03
CA SER A 136 19.11 -9.66 -9.24
C SER A 136 19.29 -9.94 -10.75
N ASP A 137 19.87 -11.10 -11.05
CA ASP A 137 20.10 -11.65 -12.39
C ASP A 137 18.92 -12.45 -12.95
N GLU A 138 17.76 -12.43 -12.28
CA GLU A 138 16.51 -13.04 -12.73
C GLU A 138 15.31 -12.11 -12.53
N GLN A 139 14.23 -12.34 -13.29
CA GLN A 139 12.97 -11.63 -13.16
C GLN A 139 12.18 -12.12 -11.95
N TRP A 140 11.36 -11.21 -11.42
CA TRP A 140 10.55 -11.45 -10.22
C TRP A 140 9.09 -11.14 -10.45
N GLU A 141 8.24 -11.92 -9.80
CA GLU A 141 6.83 -11.61 -9.67
C GLU A 141 6.55 -11.15 -8.24
N HIS A 142 5.75 -10.09 -8.10
CA HIS A 142 5.30 -9.59 -6.81
C HIS A 142 3.79 -9.73 -6.71
N HIS A 143 3.33 -10.05 -5.51
CA HIS A 143 1.90 -10.18 -5.23
C HIS A 143 1.56 -9.53 -3.90
N ARG A 144 0.36 -8.94 -3.83
CA ARG A 144 -0.21 -8.40 -2.60
C ARG A 144 -1.51 -9.11 -2.32
N ALA A 145 -1.65 -9.63 -1.12
CA ALA A 145 -2.86 -10.27 -0.63
C ALA A 145 -3.33 -9.64 0.68
N TYR A 146 -4.51 -10.03 1.13
CA TYR A 146 -5.02 -9.66 2.45
C TYR A 146 -4.51 -10.64 3.51
N VAL A 147 -4.34 -10.14 4.74
CA VAL A 147 -4.03 -10.98 5.90
C VAL A 147 -5.05 -12.13 5.98
N GLY A 148 -4.56 -13.35 6.15
CA GLY A 148 -5.40 -14.56 6.26
C GLY A 148 -5.77 -15.22 4.93
N THR A 149 -5.55 -14.57 3.78
CA THR A 149 -5.92 -15.11 2.46
C THR A 149 -4.79 -15.80 1.69
N GLY A 150 -3.53 -15.69 2.18
CA GLY A 150 -2.34 -16.21 1.48
C GLY A 150 -2.14 -15.55 0.11
N PRO A 151 -1.07 -15.88 -0.64
CA PRO A 151 -1.00 -15.47 -2.04
C PRO A 151 -2.15 -16.12 -2.82
N LEU A 152 -3.00 -15.31 -3.47
CA LEU A 152 -4.22 -15.78 -4.14
C LEU A 152 -3.94 -16.59 -5.41
N ARG A 153 -2.68 -16.63 -5.86
CA ARG A 153 -2.23 -17.32 -7.07
C ARG A 153 -1.62 -18.68 -6.74
N ASP A 154 -2.21 -19.74 -7.31
CA ASP A 154 -1.72 -21.11 -7.21
C ASP A 154 -0.29 -21.28 -7.78
N GLY A 155 0.52 -22.10 -7.11
CA GLY A 155 1.65 -22.81 -7.72
C GLY A 155 3.01 -22.08 -7.79
N GLY A 156 3.66 -21.76 -6.66
CA GLY A 156 5.11 -21.56 -6.65
C GLY A 156 5.71 -21.10 -5.32
N ASP A 157 7.04 -20.95 -5.31
CA ASP A 157 7.87 -20.61 -4.15
C ASP A 157 7.74 -19.15 -3.71
N TRP A 158 6.51 -18.75 -3.32
CA TRP A 158 6.22 -17.41 -2.84
C TRP A 158 6.93 -17.14 -1.50
N GLN A 159 7.80 -16.16 -1.51
CA GLN A 159 8.52 -15.66 -0.35
C GLN A 159 7.81 -14.42 0.20
N ARG A 160 7.52 -14.42 1.50
CA ARG A 160 6.92 -13.26 2.16
C ARG A 160 7.99 -12.17 2.34
N ILE A 161 7.69 -10.97 1.84
CA ILE A 161 8.51 -9.76 2.09
C ILE A 161 8.15 -9.19 3.46
N GLY A 162 6.85 -9.05 3.75
CA GLY A 162 6.38 -8.47 5.01
C GLY A 162 4.87 -8.23 5.03
N ARG A 163 4.39 -7.61 6.11
CA ARG A 163 3.00 -7.12 6.25
C ARG A 163 2.97 -5.61 6.49
N TRP A 164 2.05 -4.89 5.84
CA TRP A 164 1.69 -3.50 6.15
C TRP A 164 0.18 -3.39 6.31
N GLY A 165 -0.31 -3.02 7.50
CA GLY A 165 -1.74 -3.03 7.79
C GLY A 165 -2.39 -4.36 7.37
N TRP A 166 -3.43 -4.30 6.55
CA TRP A 166 -4.19 -5.45 6.04
C TRP A 166 -3.50 -6.20 4.90
N TRP A 167 -2.38 -5.70 4.38
CA TRP A 167 -1.69 -6.26 3.22
C TRP A 167 -0.49 -7.10 3.61
N VAL A 168 -0.31 -8.20 2.89
CA VAL A 168 0.88 -9.03 2.92
C VAL A 168 1.48 -9.04 1.52
N TYR A 169 2.76 -8.71 1.44
CA TYR A 169 3.49 -8.69 0.17
C TYR A 169 4.35 -9.94 0.03
N TYR A 170 4.30 -10.50 -1.16
CA TYR A 170 5.02 -11.70 -1.57
C TYR A 170 5.85 -11.41 -2.82
N LYS A 171 6.93 -12.16 -2.98
CA LYS A 171 7.72 -12.22 -4.20
C LYS A 171 8.03 -13.65 -4.59
N ARG A 172 8.29 -13.91 -5.86
CA ARG A 172 8.75 -15.21 -6.36
C ARG A 172 9.74 -15.01 -7.50
N PRO A 173 10.87 -15.74 -7.53
CA PRO A 173 11.78 -15.74 -8.66
C PRO A 173 11.15 -16.48 -9.85
N LEU A 174 11.41 -16.01 -11.08
CA LEU A 174 10.88 -16.64 -12.29
C LEU A 174 11.92 -17.49 -13.03
N GLY A 175 13.20 -17.43 -12.67
CA GLY A 175 14.26 -18.14 -13.38
C GLY A 175 14.48 -17.65 -14.83
N ILE A 176 13.97 -16.47 -15.17
CA ILE A 176 14.08 -15.85 -16.49
C ILE A 176 15.03 -14.66 -16.38
N PRO A 177 15.98 -14.44 -17.31
CA PRO A 177 16.88 -13.30 -17.23
C PRO A 177 16.13 -11.94 -17.35
N PRO A 178 16.60 -10.88 -16.67
CA PRO A 178 16.04 -9.53 -16.74
C PRO A 178 15.99 -8.97 -18.15
N LEU A 179 14.99 -8.14 -18.42
CA LEU A 179 14.99 -7.34 -19.64
C LEU A 179 16.18 -6.35 -19.63
N PRO A 180 16.83 -6.13 -20.78
CA PRO A 180 17.87 -5.12 -20.90
C PRO A 180 17.29 -3.70 -21.00
N GLY A 181 18.13 -2.69 -20.80
CA GLY A 181 17.83 -1.30 -21.20
C GLY A 181 17.29 -0.37 -20.11
N LEU A 182 17.04 -0.86 -18.88
CA LEU A 182 16.70 0.01 -17.76
C LEU A 182 17.96 0.69 -17.20
N THR A 183 18.04 2.01 -17.34
CA THR A 183 19.20 2.80 -16.87
C THR A 183 19.01 3.23 -15.41
N ASP A 184 17.81 3.70 -15.08
CA ASP A 184 17.40 4.04 -13.72
C ASP A 184 16.09 3.34 -13.35
N VAL A 185 16.05 2.72 -12.18
CA VAL A 185 14.85 2.04 -11.66
C VAL A 185 13.77 3.04 -11.23
N HIS A 186 14.15 4.30 -10.96
CA HIS A 186 13.18 5.36 -10.65
C HIS A 186 12.31 5.74 -11.86
N ASP A 187 12.76 5.47 -13.09
CA ASP A 187 11.95 5.66 -14.30
C ASP A 187 10.70 4.79 -14.29
N LEU A 188 10.74 3.67 -13.55
CA LEU A 188 9.59 2.77 -13.37
C LEU A 188 8.53 3.31 -12.41
N VAL A 189 8.80 4.40 -11.70
CA VAL A 189 7.81 5.06 -10.83
C VAL A 189 6.96 6.04 -11.63
N LEU A 190 7.46 6.52 -12.77
CA LEU A 190 6.75 7.43 -13.66
C LEU A 190 5.60 6.70 -14.39
N PRO A 191 4.49 7.41 -14.68
CA PRO A 191 3.29 6.83 -15.29
C PRO A 191 3.55 6.18 -16.66
#